data_AF-A0A6N4SRM1-F1
#
_entry.id   AF-A0A6N4SRM1-F1
#
_cell.length_a   1.000
_cell.length_b   1.000
_cell.length_c   1.000
_cell.angle_alpha   90.00
_cell.angle_beta   90.00
_cell.angle_gamma   90.00
#
_symmetry.space_group_name_H-M   'P 1'
#
loop_
_entity.id
_entity.type
_entity.pdbx_description
1 polymer ?
#
loop_
_entity_poly.entity_id
_entity_poly.type
_entity_poly.pdbx_seq_one_letter_code
_entity_poly.pdbx_strand_id
1 'polypeptide(L)'
;MDISKYTEVYKGTRGIYVQVTRYGAFENNQALVRVSNFDHPWSEHIFLCDTAFNSNDMSVSYTTQIDGNDYVLMRTTKEWGAIWLLGGYSFDINYVETYVDHMEGRNDIVNDYHNSHLTGNPRK
;
A
#
# COMPACT_ATOMS: atom_id res chain seq x y z
N MET A 1 -6.96 8.52 -16.60
CA MET A 1 -6.74 7.46 -15.62
C MET A 1 -7.17 7.99 -14.27
N ASP A 2 -8.17 7.39 -13.66
CA ASP A 2 -8.69 7.89 -12.38
C ASP A 2 -7.80 7.40 -11.24
N ILE A 3 -7.44 8.31 -10.35
CA ILE A 3 -6.78 8.02 -9.08
C ILE A 3 -7.48 8.80 -7.98
N SER A 4 -7.41 8.29 -6.75
CA SER A 4 -7.83 9.06 -5.57
C SER A 4 -7.18 10.43 -5.52
N LYS A 5 -7.94 11.43 -5.06
CA LYS A 5 -7.39 12.73 -4.64
C LYS A 5 -6.71 12.65 -3.26
N TYR A 6 -6.87 11.52 -2.58
CA TYR A 6 -6.52 11.32 -1.18
C TYR A 6 -5.58 10.13 -1.05
N THR A 7 -4.53 10.32 -0.26
CA THR A 7 -3.58 9.28 0.12
C THR A 7 -3.61 9.14 1.63
N GLU A 8 -3.86 7.93 2.10
CA GLU A 8 -3.81 7.58 3.51
C GLU A 8 -2.38 7.21 3.87
N VAL A 9 -1.94 7.67 5.05
CA VAL A 9 -0.59 7.41 5.56
C VAL A 9 -0.67 6.69 6.89
N TYR A 10 0.06 5.59 6.96
CA TYR A 10 0.21 4.78 8.14
C TYR A 10 1.67 4.75 8.56
N LYS A 11 1.90 4.64 9.87
CA LYS A 11 3.23 4.49 10.45
C LYS A 11 3.29 3.21 11.25
N GLY A 12 4.26 2.39 10.91
CA GLY A 12 4.57 1.16 11.60
C GLY A 12 5.65 1.29 12.66
N THR A 13 5.85 0.19 13.38
CA THR A 13 7.02 0.02 14.24
C THR A 13 8.32 0.15 13.42
N ARG A 14 9.42 0.48 14.10
CA ARG A 14 10.77 0.61 13.48
C ARG A 14 10.88 1.67 12.37
N GLY A 15 9.92 2.60 12.30
CA GLY A 15 9.95 3.70 11.34
C GLY A 15 9.35 3.39 9.98
N ILE A 16 8.74 2.21 9.79
CA ILE A 16 8.04 1.86 8.55
C ILE A 16 6.97 2.91 8.24
N TYR A 17 6.93 3.39 7.00
CA TYR A 17 5.82 4.21 6.50
C TYR A 17 5.08 3.44 5.40
N VAL A 18 3.77 3.57 5.39
CA VAL A 18 2.91 2.98 4.37
C VAL A 18 2.00 4.06 3.82
N GLN A 19 1.97 4.20 2.49
CA GLN A 19 1.07 5.12 1.80
C GLN A 19 0.10 4.31 0.95
N VAL A 20 -1.19 4.62 1.04
CA VAL A 20 -2.24 3.93 0.29
C VAL A 20 -3.01 4.93 -0.55
N THR A 21 -3.08 4.67 -1.86
CA THR A 21 -3.82 5.51 -2.82
C THR A 21 -4.65 4.64 -3.75
N ARG A 22 -5.99 4.81 -3.77
CA ARG A 22 -6.87 4.06 -4.69
C ARG A 22 -6.47 4.30 -6.15
N TYR A 23 -6.28 3.22 -6.89
CA TYR A 23 -5.87 3.17 -8.28
C TYR A 23 -7.04 2.79 -9.21
N GLY A 24 -7.23 3.54 -10.29
CA GLY A 24 -8.36 3.30 -11.20
C GLY A 24 -9.69 3.78 -10.61
N ALA A 25 -10.80 3.38 -11.23
CA ALA A 25 -12.14 3.72 -10.76
C ALA A 25 -12.46 3.09 -9.39
N PHE A 26 -13.45 3.60 -8.66
CA PHE A 26 -13.77 3.10 -7.32
C PHE A 26 -14.20 1.63 -7.34
N GLU A 27 -14.99 1.27 -8.34
CA GLU A 27 -15.47 -0.08 -8.62
C GLU A 27 -14.38 -1.09 -8.99
N ASN A 28 -13.17 -0.64 -9.36
CA ASN A 28 -12.07 -1.54 -9.66
C ASN A 28 -11.49 -2.19 -8.40
N ASN A 29 -11.73 -1.61 -7.23
CA ASN A 29 -11.22 -2.10 -5.95
C ASN A 29 -9.70 -2.31 -5.98
N GLN A 30 -8.95 -1.32 -6.43
CA GLN A 30 -7.49 -1.37 -6.51
C GLN A 30 -6.85 -0.19 -5.78
N ALA A 31 -5.65 -0.40 -5.26
CA ALA A 31 -4.85 0.63 -4.62
C ALA A 31 -3.36 0.42 -4.86
N LEU A 32 -2.62 1.52 -4.94
CA LEU A 32 -1.16 1.53 -4.83
C LEU A 32 -0.80 1.58 -3.35
N VAL A 33 0.08 0.68 -2.92
CA VAL A 33 0.61 0.61 -1.56
C VAL A 33 2.12 0.81 -1.62
N ARG A 34 2.61 1.98 -1.21
CA ARG A 34 4.06 2.22 -1.05
C ARG A 34 4.48 1.83 0.35
N VAL A 35 5.58 1.11 0.48
CA VAL A 35 6.21 0.79 1.78
C VAL A 35 7.60 1.41 1.81
N SER A 36 7.91 2.18 2.85
CA SER A 36 9.17 2.93 2.93
C SER A 36 9.82 2.88 4.30
N ASN A 37 11.09 3.31 4.34
CA ASN A 37 11.87 3.52 5.54
C ASN A 37 12.11 2.26 6.41
N PHE A 38 12.53 1.18 5.76
CA PHE A 38 13.00 -0.05 6.42
C PHE A 38 14.10 -0.76 5.63
N ASP A 39 14.91 -1.58 6.31
CA ASP A 39 16.04 -2.29 5.71
C ASP A 39 15.59 -3.59 4.98
N HIS A 40 15.11 -3.44 3.74
CA HIS A 40 14.68 -4.55 2.88
C HIS A 40 14.61 -4.12 1.40
N PRO A 41 14.71 -5.04 0.42
CA PRO A 41 14.50 -4.73 -1.01
C PRO A 41 13.13 -4.17 -1.38
N TRP A 42 12.14 -4.24 -0.48
CA TRP A 42 10.80 -3.68 -0.69
C TRP A 42 10.67 -2.25 -0.17
N SER A 43 11.74 -1.68 0.40
CA SER A 43 11.77 -0.25 0.74
C SER A 43 11.61 0.58 -0.52
N GLU A 44 10.75 1.59 -0.46
CA GLU A 44 10.32 2.44 -1.57
C GLU A 44 9.55 1.71 -2.68
N HIS A 45 9.23 0.42 -2.51
CA HIS A 45 8.48 -0.31 -3.49
C HIS A 45 7.00 0.05 -3.43
N ILE A 46 6.36 0.09 -4.60
CA ILE A 46 4.94 0.39 -4.77
C ILE A 46 4.26 -0.84 -5.33
N PHE A 47 3.36 -1.42 -4.53
CA PHE A 47 2.58 -2.58 -4.93
C PHE A 47 1.24 -2.13 -5.48
N LEU A 48 0.85 -2.66 -6.65
CA LEU A 48 -0.55 -2.66 -7.04
C LEU A 48 -1.25 -3.78 -6.27
N CYS A 49 -2.28 -3.40 -5.52
CA CYS A 49 -3.07 -4.30 -4.69
C CYS A 49 -4.53 -4.29 -5.11
N ASP A 50 -5.15 -5.47 -5.10
CA ASP A 50 -6.59 -5.59 -5.04
C ASP A 50 -7.05 -5.37 -3.59
N THR A 51 -8.16 -4.67 -3.43
CA THR A 51 -8.72 -4.30 -2.13
C THR A 51 -10.00 -5.07 -1.85
N ALA A 52 -10.14 -5.64 -0.66
CA ALA A 52 -11.36 -6.32 -0.23
C ALA A 52 -11.85 -5.74 1.10
N PHE A 53 -13.04 -5.14 1.09
CA PHE A 53 -13.70 -4.67 2.31
C PHE A 53 -14.54 -5.79 2.94
N ASN A 54 -14.35 -6.02 4.23
CA ASN A 54 -15.17 -6.91 5.04
C ASN A 54 -15.97 -6.09 6.04
N SER A 55 -17.29 -6.09 5.87
CA SER A 55 -18.21 -5.32 6.72
C SER A 55 -18.36 -5.87 8.14
N ASN A 56 -18.06 -7.16 8.36
CA ASN A 56 -18.27 -7.80 9.67
C ASN A 56 -17.27 -7.30 10.71
N ASP A 57 -16.02 -7.06 10.31
CA ASP A 57 -14.95 -6.56 11.17
C ASP A 57 -14.45 -5.16 10.74
N MET A 58 -15.16 -4.51 9.82
CA MET A 58 -14.81 -3.21 9.23
C MET A 58 -13.35 -3.18 8.75
N SER A 59 -12.91 -4.27 8.13
CA SER A 59 -11.53 -4.40 7.66
C SER A 59 -11.39 -4.20 6.16
N VAL A 60 -10.23 -3.69 5.74
CA VAL A 60 -9.80 -3.67 4.34
C VAL A 60 -8.52 -4.48 4.23
N SER A 61 -8.51 -5.45 3.33
CA SER A 61 -7.32 -6.22 2.96
C SER A 61 -6.77 -5.72 1.64
N TYR A 62 -5.45 -5.66 1.52
CA TYR A 62 -4.72 -5.27 0.32
C TYR A 62 -3.85 -6.46 -0.11
N THR A 63 -4.22 -7.08 -1.22
CA THR A 63 -3.58 -8.30 -1.74
C THR A 63 -2.85 -8.01 -3.03
N THR A 64 -1.63 -8.51 -3.18
CA THR A 64 -0.85 -8.43 -4.42
C THR A 64 -0.33 -9.80 -4.83
N GLN A 65 0.30 -9.90 -6.00
CA GLN A 65 0.92 -11.14 -6.47
C GLN A 65 2.43 -11.09 -6.22
N ILE A 66 2.94 -12.04 -5.46
CA ILE A 66 4.39 -12.24 -5.27
C ILE A 66 4.73 -13.64 -5.77
N ASP A 67 5.62 -13.73 -6.77
CA ASP A 67 5.97 -15.00 -7.41
C ASP A 67 4.75 -15.78 -7.95
N GLY A 68 3.73 -15.07 -8.42
CA GLY A 68 2.49 -15.65 -8.96
C GLY A 68 1.56 -16.24 -7.90
N ASN A 69 1.78 -15.94 -6.62
CA ASN A 69 0.89 -16.31 -5.53
C ASN A 69 0.29 -15.07 -4.85
N ASP A 70 -0.98 -15.18 -4.46
CA ASP A 70 -1.67 -14.18 -3.64
C ASP A 70 -0.90 -13.94 -2.34
N TYR A 71 -0.62 -12.68 -2.06
CA TYR A 71 0.05 -12.22 -0.85
C TYR A 71 -0.72 -11.07 -0.24
N VAL A 72 -1.23 -11.27 0.97
CA VAL A 72 -1.84 -10.19 1.77
C VAL A 72 -0.72 -9.28 2.26
N LEU A 73 -0.56 -8.13 1.62
CA LEU A 73 0.47 -7.16 1.97
C LEU A 73 0.09 -6.40 3.22
N MET A 74 -1.15 -5.93 3.30
CA MET A 74 -1.62 -5.06 4.37
C MET A 74 -3.07 -5.38 4.72
N ARG A 75 -3.41 -5.17 5.99
CA ARG A 75 -4.78 -5.21 6.48
C ARG A 75 -4.98 -4.08 7.46
N THR A 76 -6.08 -3.35 7.30
CA THR A 76 -6.51 -2.33 8.24
C THR A 76 -7.88 -2.68 8.77
N THR A 77 -8.15 -2.27 9.98
CA THR A 77 -9.47 -2.27 10.61
C THR A 77 -9.70 -0.89 11.21
N LYS A 78 -10.87 -0.69 11.83
CA LYS A 78 -11.11 0.51 12.64
C LYS A 78 -10.11 0.68 13.79
N GLU A 79 -9.60 -0.41 14.36
CA GLU A 79 -8.87 -0.39 15.64
C GLU A 79 -7.37 -0.67 15.50
N TRP A 80 -6.97 -1.39 14.46
CA TRP A 80 -5.58 -1.79 14.23
C TRP A 80 -5.29 -1.95 12.75
N GLY A 81 -4.01 -1.87 12.38
CA GLY A 81 -3.53 -2.27 11.08
C GLY A 81 -2.24 -3.07 11.19
N ALA A 82 -1.99 -3.92 10.20
CA ALA A 82 -0.73 -4.63 10.08
C ALA A 82 -0.27 -4.66 8.62
N ILE A 83 1.05 -4.69 8.45
CA ILE A 83 1.70 -4.94 7.16
C ILE A 83 2.57 -6.19 7.28
N TRP A 84 2.43 -7.11 6.33
CA TRP A 84 3.23 -8.32 6.24
C TRP A 84 4.42 -8.07 5.33
N LEU A 85 5.63 -8.19 5.89
CA LEU A 85 6.90 -7.98 5.22
C LEU A 85 7.85 -9.13 5.55
N LEU A 86 9.04 -9.12 4.95
CA LEU A 86 10.16 -10.00 5.33
C LEU A 86 9.84 -11.52 5.31
N GLY A 87 8.99 -11.97 4.38
CA GLY A 87 8.62 -13.39 4.31
C GLY A 87 7.53 -13.82 5.30
N GLY A 88 6.68 -12.89 5.74
CA GLY A 88 5.46 -13.19 6.49
C GLY A 88 5.42 -12.65 7.92
N TYR A 89 6.40 -11.85 8.32
CA TYR A 89 6.36 -11.14 9.60
C TYR A 89 5.42 -9.95 9.49
N SER A 90 4.48 -9.84 10.41
CA SER A 90 3.59 -8.68 10.52
C SER A 90 4.21 -7.60 11.40
N PHE A 91 4.11 -6.36 10.96
CA PHE A 91 4.41 -5.18 11.75
C PHE A 91 3.13 -4.38 11.93
N ASP A 92 2.84 -4.02 13.18
CA ASP A 92 1.71 -3.14 13.48
C ASP A 92 1.93 -1.79 12.83
N ILE A 93 0.87 -1.28 12.21
CA ILE A 93 0.79 0.04 11.60
C ILE A 93 -0.41 0.80 12.17
N ASN A 94 -0.24 2.09 12.38
CA ASN A 94 -1.30 2.97 12.86
C ASN A 94 -1.55 4.05 11.83
N TYR A 95 -2.83 4.39 11.63
CA TYR A 95 -3.20 5.54 10.82
C TYR A 95 -2.59 6.82 11.40
N VAL A 96 -2.00 7.63 10.54
CA VAL A 96 -1.42 8.93 10.92
C VAL A 96 -2.31 10.03 10.38
N GLU A 97 -2.54 10.04 9.06
CA GLU A 97 -3.23 11.13 8.36
C GLU A 97 -3.79 10.65 7.03
N THR A 98 -4.68 11.48 6.49
CA THR A 98 -5.02 11.48 5.07
C THR A 98 -4.64 12.84 4.55
N TYR A 99 -3.76 12.87 3.57
CA TYR A 99 -3.43 14.12 2.90
C TYR A 99 -4.32 14.33 1.69
N VAL A 100 -4.80 15.57 1.55
CA VAL A 100 -5.47 16.08 0.34
C VAL A 100 -4.43 16.86 -0.43
N ASP A 101 -3.74 16.23 -1.38
CA ASP A 101 -2.62 16.94 -1.99
C ASP A 101 -3.12 18.04 -2.95
N HIS A 102 -2.71 19.28 -2.67
CA HIS A 102 -2.91 20.43 -3.56
C HIS A 102 -1.99 20.28 -4.76
N MET A 103 -2.49 19.59 -5.79
CA MET A 103 -2.14 19.70 -7.22
C MET A 103 -0.66 19.61 -7.70
N GLU A 104 0.37 19.57 -6.86
CA GLU A 104 1.77 19.45 -7.31
C GLU A 104 2.40 18.07 -7.03
N GLY A 105 2.06 17.36 -5.93
CA GLY A 105 2.57 16.01 -5.61
C GLY A 105 1.64 14.84 -5.99
N ARG A 106 0.47 15.13 -6.57
CA ARG A 106 -0.58 14.14 -6.95
C ARG A 106 -0.09 12.98 -7.80
N ASN A 107 0.99 13.20 -8.54
CA ASN A 107 1.50 12.23 -9.46
C ASN A 107 2.67 11.44 -8.88
N ASP A 108 3.20 11.70 -7.69
CA ASP A 108 4.46 11.07 -7.31
C ASP A 108 4.31 9.56 -7.12
N ILE A 109 3.32 9.06 -6.40
CA ILE A 109 3.15 7.59 -6.27
C ILE A 109 2.75 6.93 -7.60
N VAL A 110 2.05 7.62 -8.51
CA VAL A 110 1.61 7.07 -9.81
C VAL A 110 2.73 7.13 -10.84
N ASN A 111 3.40 8.28 -10.91
CA ASN A 111 4.60 8.49 -11.70
C ASN A 111 5.66 7.53 -11.21
N ASP A 112 5.90 7.42 -9.91
CA ASP A 112 6.82 6.46 -9.34
C ASP A 112 6.36 5.04 -9.68
N TYR A 113 5.08 4.71 -9.62
CA TYR A 113 4.62 3.37 -10.04
C TYR A 113 4.91 3.11 -11.52
N HIS A 114 4.57 4.04 -12.42
CA HIS A 114 4.79 3.90 -13.86
C HIS A 114 6.26 4.03 -14.28
N ASN A 115 7.06 4.78 -13.52
CA ASN A 115 8.49 4.99 -13.73
C ASN A 115 9.35 4.04 -12.90
N SER A 116 8.78 3.28 -11.96
CA SER A 116 9.50 2.27 -11.20
C SER A 116 9.80 1.13 -12.15
N HIS A 117 11.07 0.98 -12.49
CA HIS A 117 11.56 -0.12 -13.33
C HIS A 117 11.55 -1.46 -12.57
N LEU A 118 10.94 -1.50 -11.38
CA LEU A 118 10.76 -2.69 -10.55
C LEU A 118 9.38 -3.32 -10.81
N THR A 119 8.96 -3.42 -12.07
CA THR A 119 8.00 -4.46 -12.47
C THR A 119 8.75 -5.80 -12.44
N GLY A 120 8.90 -6.37 -11.25
CA GLY A 120 9.68 -7.59 -11.05
C GLY A 120 9.88 -7.86 -9.57
N ASN A 121 9.66 -9.13 -9.19
CA ASN A 121 9.90 -9.64 -7.85
C ASN A 121 11.27 -9.15 -7.31
N PRO A 122 11.32 -8.41 -6.18
CA PRO A 122 12.56 -7.89 -5.60
C PRO A 122 13.51 -8.96 -5.03
N ARG A 123 13.21 -10.26 -5.23
CA ARG A 123 14.11 -11.39 -4.91
C ARG A 123 15.05 -11.79 -6.04
N LYS A 124 15.23 -10.96 -7.08
CA LYS A 124 16.29 -11.16 -8.08
C LYS A 124 17.24 -9.98 -8.13
#